data_AF-A0A267SZI7-F1
#
_entry.id   AF-A0A267SZI7-F1
#
_cell.length_a   1.000
_cell.length_b   1.000
_cell.length_c   1.000
_cell.angle_alpha   90.00
_cell.angle_beta   90.00
_cell.angle_gamma   90.00
#
_symmetry.space_group_name_H-M   'P 1'
#
loop_
_entity.id
_entity.type
_entity.pdbx_description
1 polymer ?
#
loop_
_entity_poly.entity_id
_entity_poly.type
_entity_poly.pdbx_seq_one_letter_code
_entity_poly.pdbx_strand_id
1 'polypeptide(L)'
;NAPNKITAKDFDGWIQERGLYFSNEWDGKYETIISSNDPNEKPADGGLLYAKYGKGNYIFTGYAFFRQLPAGVSGAYRLFANLISVGK
;
A
#
# COMPACT_ATOMS: atom_id res chain seq x y z
N ASN A 1 -7.30 -7.20 5.20
CA ASN A 1 -7.55 -8.10 4.04
C ASN A 1 -9.04 -8.30 3.79
N ALA A 2 -9.77 -7.21 3.52
CA ALA A 2 -11.16 -7.24 3.06
C ALA A 2 -11.41 -5.97 2.21
N PRO A 3 -12.25 -6.03 1.16
CA PRO A 3 -12.96 -7.21 0.66
C PRO A 3 -12.06 -8.23 -0.05
N ASN A 4 -10.85 -7.84 -0.46
CA ASN A 4 -9.92 -8.74 -1.13
C ASN A 4 -8.85 -9.26 -0.16
N LYS A 5 -8.55 -10.56 -0.21
CA LYS A 5 -7.36 -11.11 0.44
C LYS A 5 -6.14 -10.78 -0.42
N ILE A 6 -5.24 -9.96 0.11
CA ILE A 6 -4.01 -9.57 -0.58
C ILE A 6 -2.89 -10.56 -0.24
N THR A 7 -2.13 -10.94 -1.25
CA THR A 7 -1.00 -11.87 -1.19
C THR A 7 0.16 -11.34 -2.03
N ALA A 8 1.31 -12.02 -2.01
CA ALA A 8 2.45 -11.67 -2.86
C ALA A 8 2.10 -11.63 -4.36
N LYS A 9 1.15 -12.47 -4.82
CA LYS A 9 0.70 -12.51 -6.23
C LYS A 9 0.03 -11.22 -6.69
N ASP A 10 -0.48 -10.42 -5.76
CA ASP A 10 -1.08 -9.12 -6.10
C ASP A 10 -0.03 -8.07 -6.51
N PHE A 11 1.25 -8.39 -6.33
CA PHE A 11 2.38 -7.57 -6.77
C PHE A 11 3.01 -8.08 -8.08
N ASP A 12 2.44 -9.14 -8.68
CA ASP A 12 2.86 -9.64 -9.99
C ASP A 12 2.38 -8.69 -11.11
N GLY A 13 3.23 -8.49 -12.12
CA GLY A 13 2.89 -7.66 -13.28
C GLY A 13 2.83 -6.15 -13.04
N TRP A 14 3.25 -5.67 -11.85
CA TRP A 14 3.46 -4.24 -11.62
C TRP A 14 4.54 -3.72 -12.58
N ILE A 15 4.28 -2.55 -13.16
CA ILE A 15 5.16 -1.93 -14.16
C ILE A 15 6.04 -0.85 -13.53
N GLN A 16 7.31 -0.77 -13.97
CA GLN A 16 8.31 0.15 -13.42
C GLN A 16 8.47 -0.02 -11.90
N GLU A 17 8.70 1.06 -11.15
CA GLU A 17 8.78 1.00 -9.69
C GLU A 17 7.43 0.75 -9.01
N ARG A 18 7.44 -0.07 -7.95
CA ARG A 18 6.24 -0.39 -7.16
C ARG A 18 5.77 0.80 -6.33
N GLY A 19 6.68 1.63 -5.87
CA GLY A 19 6.34 2.81 -5.09
C GLY A 19 7.46 3.82 -5.08
N LEU A 20 7.09 5.02 -4.65
CA LEU A 20 7.94 6.19 -4.57
C LEU A 20 7.69 6.86 -3.23
N TYR A 21 8.70 7.56 -2.73
CA TYR A 21 8.57 8.43 -1.56
C TYR A 21 7.99 7.72 -0.33
N PHE A 22 8.52 6.54 -0.01
CA PHE A 22 8.15 5.85 1.23
C PHE A 22 8.50 6.74 2.41
N SER A 23 7.62 6.78 3.41
CA SER A 23 7.93 7.53 4.63
C SER A 23 9.11 6.87 5.31
N ASN A 24 10.06 7.66 5.79
CA ASN A 24 11.19 7.14 6.59
C ASN A 24 10.89 7.21 8.10
N GLU A 25 9.98 8.11 8.49
CA GLU A 25 9.58 8.33 9.87
C GLU A 25 8.08 8.57 9.94
N TRP A 26 7.45 8.17 11.05
CA TRP A 26 6.05 8.40 11.34
C TRP A 26 5.81 8.28 12.84
N ASP A 27 4.70 8.86 13.30
CA ASP A 27 4.28 8.77 14.71
C ASP A 27 3.84 7.35 15.09
N GLY A 28 4.00 6.96 16.35
CA GLY A 28 3.65 5.61 16.83
C GLY A 28 2.17 5.23 16.70
N LYS A 29 1.28 6.19 16.42
CA LYS A 29 -0.14 5.91 16.12
C LYS A 29 -0.38 5.25 14.76
N TYR A 30 0.61 5.26 13.87
CA TYR A 30 0.48 4.68 12.54
C TYR A 30 0.89 3.20 12.54
N GLU A 31 0.01 2.38 11.97
CA GLU A 31 0.29 0.98 11.65
C GLU A 31 0.90 0.91 10.24
N THR A 32 1.97 0.13 10.10
CA THR A 32 2.55 -0.24 8.80
C THR A 32 1.89 -1.53 8.31
N ILE A 33 1.31 -1.48 7.11
CA ILE A 33 0.46 -2.60 6.64
C ILE A 33 1.20 -3.52 5.67
N ILE A 34 2.12 -2.98 4.88
CA ILE A 34 2.90 -3.74 3.89
C ILE A 34 4.37 -3.34 4.03
N SER A 35 5.22 -4.35 4.09
CA SER A 35 6.67 -4.21 3.97
C SER A 35 7.12 -4.65 2.59
N SER A 36 8.05 -3.92 1.99
CA SER A 36 8.67 -4.29 0.72
C SER A 36 10.11 -3.79 0.63
N ASN A 37 10.95 -4.53 -0.07
CA ASN A 37 12.33 -4.14 -0.34
C ASN A 37 12.77 -4.61 -1.72
N ASP A 38 13.77 -3.92 -2.26
CA ASP A 38 14.54 -4.42 -3.39
C ASP A 38 15.46 -5.56 -2.95
N PRO A 39 15.91 -6.41 -3.88
CA PRO A 39 16.82 -7.50 -3.55
C PRO A 39 18.05 -7.00 -2.80
N ASN A 40 18.34 -7.61 -1.66
CA ASN A 40 19.46 -7.29 -0.75
C ASN A 40 19.33 -5.95 0.01
N GLU A 41 18.23 -5.23 -0.13
CA GLU A 41 17.94 -4.06 0.69
C GLU A 41 17.16 -4.42 1.96
N LYS A 42 17.19 -3.53 2.95
CA LYS A 42 16.39 -3.70 4.16
C LYS A 42 14.89 -3.55 3.84
N PRO A 43 14.02 -4.29 4.54
CA PRO A 43 12.57 -4.08 4.47
C PRO A 43 12.20 -2.62 4.69
N ALA A 44 11.36 -2.07 3.80
CA ALA A 44 10.81 -0.73 3.93
C ALA A 44 9.31 -0.83 4.25
N ASP A 45 8.93 -0.33 5.42
CA ASP A 45 7.56 -0.44 5.96
C ASP A 45 6.72 0.81 5.71
N GLY A 46 7.35 1.91 5.28
CA GLY A 46 6.73 3.21 5.10
C GLY A 46 5.90 3.38 3.82
N GLY A 47 5.65 2.30 3.07
CA GLY A 47 4.91 2.33 1.80
C GLY A 47 3.39 2.43 1.96
N LEU A 48 2.86 1.97 3.09
CA LEU A 48 1.44 2.05 3.43
C LEU A 48 1.26 2.21 4.94
N LEU A 49 0.88 3.42 5.34
CA LEU A 49 0.61 3.78 6.72
C LEU A 49 -0.88 3.95 6.93
N TYR A 50 -1.40 3.41 8.03
CA TYR A 50 -2.79 3.52 8.42
C TYR A 50 -2.91 4.02 9.85
N ALA A 51 -3.87 4.90 10.11
CA ALA A 51 -4.25 5.26 11.48
C ALA A 51 -5.74 5.57 11.55
N LYS A 52 -6.35 5.28 12.71
CA LYS A 52 -7.64 5.89 13.07
C LYS A 52 -7.42 7.37 13.38
N TYR A 53 -8.27 8.24 12.84
CA TYR A 53 -8.24 9.67 13.13
C TYR A 53 -9.64 10.21 13.34
N GLY A 54 -9.95 10.61 14.59
CA GLY A 54 -11.29 11.02 14.98
C GLY A 54 -12.32 9.93 14.68
N LYS A 55 -13.33 10.26 13.87
CA LYS A 55 -14.37 9.31 13.43
C LYS A 55 -14.02 8.58 12.12
N GLY A 56 -12.83 8.81 11.57
CA GLY A 56 -12.43 8.33 10.26
C GLY A 56 -11.12 7.54 10.27
N ASN A 57 -10.63 7.30 9.06
CA ASN A 57 -9.40 6.58 8.79
C ASN A 57 -8.48 7.49 7.98
N TYR A 58 -7.21 7.53 8.35
CA TYR A 58 -6.16 8.11 7.55
C TYR A 58 -5.35 6.99 6.90
N ILE A 59 -5.06 7.14 5.62
CA ILE A 59 -4.22 6.22 4.85
C ILE A 59 -3.22 7.07 4.06
N PHE A 60 -1.94 6.85 4.31
CA PHE A 60 -0.87 7.31 3.42
C PHE A 60 -0.38 6.13 2.59
N THR A 61 -0.12 6.34 1.30
CA THR A 61 0.49 5.32 0.46
C THR A 61 1.49 5.92 -0.51
N GLY A 62 2.69 5.34 -0.53
CA GLY A 62 3.73 5.60 -1.53
C GLY A 62 3.65 4.66 -2.74
N TYR A 63 2.68 3.73 -2.80
CA TYR A 63 2.55 2.83 -3.94
C TYR A 63 2.12 3.59 -5.20
N ALA A 64 2.73 3.24 -6.33
CA ALA A 64 2.60 3.97 -7.59
C ALA A 64 1.28 3.68 -8.33
N PHE A 65 0.13 3.80 -7.66
CA PHE A 65 -1.20 3.53 -8.23
C PHE A 65 -1.46 4.30 -9.53
N PHE A 66 -0.92 5.52 -9.66
CA PHE A 66 -1.04 6.32 -10.87
C PHE A 66 -0.45 5.65 -12.13
N ARG A 67 0.48 4.69 -11.98
CA ARG A 67 0.98 3.86 -13.07
C ARG A 67 0.23 2.55 -13.17
N GLN A 68 0.02 1.89 -12.03
CA GLN A 68 -0.48 0.52 -12.01
C GLN A 68 -1.97 0.43 -12.38
N LEU A 69 -2.78 1.42 -11.98
CA LEU A 69 -4.20 1.43 -12.32
C LEU A 69 -4.37 1.66 -13.84
N PRO A 70 -3.79 2.68 -14.50
CA PRO A 70 -3.90 2.82 -15.95
C PRO A 70 -3.34 1.64 -16.75
N ALA A 71 -2.32 0.95 -16.22
CA ALA A 71 -1.76 -0.25 -16.85
C ALA A 71 -2.63 -1.52 -16.67
N GLY A 72 -3.76 -1.45 -15.96
CA GLY A 72 -4.67 -2.58 -15.79
C GLY A 72 -4.18 -3.65 -14.81
N VAL A 73 -3.24 -3.33 -13.91
CA VAL A 73 -2.66 -4.30 -12.98
C VAL A 73 -3.69 -4.72 -11.94
N SER A 74 -4.21 -5.94 -12.08
CA SER A 74 -5.34 -6.44 -11.27
C SER A 74 -5.10 -6.40 -9.75
N GLY A 75 -3.88 -6.72 -9.31
CA GLY A 75 -3.55 -6.69 -7.88
C GLY A 75 -3.53 -5.26 -7.30
N ALA A 76 -3.14 -4.26 -8.09
CA ALA A 76 -3.20 -2.86 -7.69
C ALA A 76 -4.66 -2.40 -7.48
N TYR A 77 -5.58 -2.80 -8.37
CA TYR A 77 -7.01 -2.54 -8.19
C TYR A 77 -7.58 -3.18 -6.93
N ARG A 78 -7.21 -4.45 -6.65
CA ARG A 78 -7.67 -5.14 -5.43
C ARG A 78 -7.16 -4.48 -4.16
N LEU A 79 -5.89 -4.07 -4.13
CA LEU A 79 -5.34 -3.32 -3.00
C LEU A 79 -6.05 -1.97 -2.84
N PHE A 80 -6.19 -1.19 -3.92
CA PHE A 80 -6.87 0.10 -3.88
C PHE A 80 -8.31 -0.01 -3.40
N ALA A 81 -9.05 -1.03 -3.86
CA ALA A 81 -10.41 -1.33 -3.41
C ALA A 81 -10.48 -1.60 -1.90
N ASN A 82 -9.48 -2.30 -1.33
CA ASN A 82 -9.40 -2.47 0.12
C ASN A 82 -9.20 -1.13 0.84
N LEU A 83 -8.31 -0.27 0.35
CA LEU A 83 -8.01 1.03 0.98
C LEU A 83 -9.24 1.95 1.04
N ILE A 84 -10.01 2.03 -0.05
CA ILE A 84 -11.23 2.86 -0.08
C ILE A 84 -12.42 2.23 0.66
N SER A 85 -12.32 0.94 1.02
CA SER A 85 -13.35 0.23 1.78
C SER A 85 -13.11 0.28 3.29
N VAL A 86 -12.00 0.86 3.75
CA VAL A 86 -11.69 0.92 5.17
C VAL A 86 -12.74 1.72 5.94
N GLY A 87 -13.30 1.11 6.98
CA GLY A 87 -14.32 1.70 7.84
C GLY A 87 -15.74 1.65 7.28
N LYS A 88 -15.94 0.98 6.14
CA LYS A 88 -17.27 0.52 5.72
C LYS A 88 -17.65 -0.76 6.45
#